data_AF-A0A0N1AIX3-F1
#
_entry.id   AF-A0A0N1AIX3-F1
#
_cell.length_a   1.000
_cell.length_b   1.000
_cell.length_c   1.000
_cell.angle_alpha   90.00
_cell.angle_beta   90.00
_cell.angle_gamma   90.00
#
_symmetry.space_group_name_H-M   'P 1'
#
loop_
_entity.id
_entity.type
_entity.pdbx_description
1 polymer ?
#
loop_
_entity_poly.entity_id
_entity_poly.type
_entity_poly.pdbx_seq_one_letter_code
_entity_poly.pdbx_strand_id
1 'polypeptide(L)' 'MAIRKIEADGNTLVIRGKIFGAMPMVARLTPAEARAALRLLDLRTVLFLLTLLFRRN' A
#
# COMPACT_ATOMS: atom_id res chain seq x y z
N MET A 1 8.31 7.09 5.38
CA MET A 1 8.63 5.96 4.47
C MET A 1 8.41 6.43 3.04
N ALA A 2 9.37 6.26 2.14
CA ALA A 2 9.23 6.70 0.75
C ALA A 2 8.87 5.49 -0.13
N ILE A 3 7.62 5.45 -0.61
CA ILE A 3 7.20 4.50 -1.65
C ILE A 3 7.86 4.98 -2.95
N ARG A 4 8.68 4.13 -3.57
CA ARG A 4 9.42 4.49 -4.78
C ARG A 4 8.81 3.91 -6.04
N LYS A 5 8.24 2.71 -5.95
CA LYS A 5 7.67 2.02 -7.11
C LYS A 5 6.57 1.06 -6.70
N ILE A 6 5.51 1.03 -7.49
CA ILE A 6 4.45 0.03 -7.43
C ILE A 6 4.45 -0.64 -8.80
N GLU A 7 4.61 -1.96 -8.84
CA GLU A 7 4.65 -2.76 -10.06
C GLU A 7 3.70 -3.95 -9.95
N ALA A 8 3.10 -4.36 -11.07
CA ALA A 8 2.43 -5.65 -11.17
C ALA A 8 3.46 -6.70 -11.64
N ASP A 9 3.61 -7.77 -10.87
CA ASP A 9 4.46 -8.92 -11.18
C ASP A 9 3.56 -10.15 -11.31
N GLY A 10 3.12 -10.41 -12.54
CA GLY A 10 2.13 -11.43 -12.86
C GLY A 10 0.81 -11.22 -12.11
N ASN A 11 0.54 -12.11 -11.15
CA ASN A 11 -0.66 -12.04 -10.31
C ASN A 11 -0.39 -11.40 -8.94
N THR A 12 0.77 -10.76 -8.72
CA THR A 12 1.14 -10.13 -7.45
C THR A 12 1.42 -8.65 -7.62
N LEU A 13 1.07 -7.85 -6.61
CA LEU A 13 1.41 -6.44 -6.55
C LEU A 13 2.70 -6.27 -5.74
N VAL A 14 3.72 -5.68 -6.36
CA VAL A 14 5.04 -5.47 -5.75
C VAL A 14 5.20 -3.99 -5.42
N ILE A 15 5.30 -3.68 -4.13
CA ILE A 15 5.55 -2.33 -3.63
C ILE A 15 6.98 -2.26 -3.13
N ARG A 16 7.78 -1.40 -3.77
CA ARG A 16 9.18 -1.15 -3.40
C ARG A 16 9.27 0.18 -2.65
N GLY A 17 9.67 0.10 -1.39
CA GLY A 17 9.89 1.26 -0.53
C GLY A 17 11.32 1.30 0.00
N LYS A 18 11.78 2.51 0.37
CA LYS A 18 12.96 2.67 1.22
C LYS A 18 12.51 2.95 2.65
N ILE A 19 13.04 2.16 3.59
CA ILE A 19 12.88 2.39 5.02
C ILE A 19 14.28 2.63 5.58
N PHE A 20 14.46 3.76 6.28
CA PHE A 20 15.70 4.18 6.94
C PHE A 20 17.00 3.88 6.17
N GLY A 21 17.37 4.79 5.25
CA GLY A 21 18.72 4.88 4.72
C GLY A 21 19.06 4.00 3.52
N ALA A 22 18.76 2.70 3.51
CA ALA A 22 19.19 1.83 2.41
C ALA A 22 18.45 0.49 2.24
N MET A 23 17.64 0.04 3.20
CA MET A 23 17.08 -1.31 3.13
C MET A 23 15.86 -1.34 2.18
N PRO A 24 15.91 -2.07 1.04
CA PRO A 24 14.76 -2.19 0.16
C PRO A 24 13.74 -3.11 0.81
N MET A 25 12.62 -2.57 1.26
CA MET A 25 11.47 -3.41 1.58
C MET A 25 10.65 -3.64 0.33
N VAL A 26 10.54 -4.90 -0.04
CA VAL A 26 9.72 -5.39 -1.14
C VAL A 26 8.51 -6.07 -0.53
N ALA A 27 7.38 -5.36 -0.51
CA ALA A 27 6.12 -5.97 -0.14
C ALA A 27 5.53 -6.62 -1.39
N ARG A 28 5.36 -7.94 -1.37
CA ARG A 28 4.62 -8.68 -2.39
C ARG A 28 3.23 -8.95 -1.84
N LEU A 29 2.20 -8.55 -2.57
CA LEU A 29 0.82 -8.74 -2.18
C LEU A 29 0.14 -9.64 -3.21
N THR A 30 -0.36 -10.78 -2.76
CA THR A 30 -1.17 -11.69 -3.59
C THR A 30 -2.61 -11.15 -3.72
N PRO A 31 -3.41 -11.63 -4.70
CA PRO A 31 -4.79 -11.17 -4.86
C PRO A 31 -5.69 -11.59 -3.68
N ALA A 32 -5.33 -12.66 -2.98
CA ALA A 32 -6.03 -13.08 -1.77
C ALA A 32 -5.79 -12.07 -0.63
N GLU A 33 -4.53 -11.69 -0.40
CA GLU A 33 -4.16 -10.70 0.61
C GLU A 33 -4.67 -9.31 0.27
N ALA A 34 -4.67 -8.91 -1.02
CA ALA A 34 -5.27 -7.66 -1.46
C ALA A 34 -6.77 -7.59 -1.14
N ARG A 35 -7.51 -8.68 -1.40
CA ARG A 35 -8.93 -8.78 -1.05
C ARG A 35 -9.15 -8.79 0.47
N ALA A 36 -8.28 -9.45 1.23
CA ALA A 36 -8.34 -9.43 2.69
C ALA A 36 -8.09 -8.02 3.24
N ALA A 37 -7.08 -7.31 2.71
CA ALA A 37 -6.79 -5.93 3.08
C ALA A 37 -7.96 -4.99 2.78
N LEU A 38 -8.60 -5.13 1.61
CA LEU A 38 -9.81 -4.37 1.27
C LEU A 38 -10.99 -4.70 2.19
N ARG A 39 -11.12 -5.94 2.65
CA ARG A 39 -12.15 -6.35 3.62
C ARG A 39 -11.94 -5.80 5.03
N LEU A 40 -10.70 -5.45 5.40
CA LEU A 40 -10.39 -4.80 6.67
C LEU A 40 -10.71 -3.29 6.65
N LEU A 41 -11.10 -2.73 5.50
CA LEU A 41 -11.47 -1.32 5.39
C LEU A 41 -12.94 -1.12 5.79
N ASP A 42 -13.15 -0.69 7.03
CA ASP A 42 -14.45 -0.20 7.47
C ASP A 42 -14.80 1.14 6.81
N LEU A 43 -16.09 1.47 6.72
CA LEU A 43 -16.60 2.74 6.16
C LEU A 43 -15.87 3.97 6.71
N ARG A 44 -15.56 3.99 8.01
CA ARG A 44 -14.83 5.07 8.67
C ARG A 44 -13.40 5.20 8.14
N THR A 45 -12.71 4.07 7.96
CA THR A 45 -11.34 4.02 7.43
C THR A 45 -11.32 4.44 5.96
N VAL A 46 -12.32 4.03 5.18
CA VAL A 46 -12.49 4.49 3.79
C VAL A 46 -12.67 6.00 3.73
N LEU A 47 -13.56 6.57 4.54
CA LEU A 47 -13.74 8.03 4.63
C LEU A 47 -12.44 8.73 5.06
N PHE A 48 -11.72 8.17 6.04
CA PHE A 48 -10.43 8.70 6.45
C PHE A 48 -9.43 8.70 5.29
N LEU A 49 -9.26 7.57 4.57
CA LEU A 49 -8.38 7.45 3.40
C LEU A 49 -8.74 8.47 2.31
N LEU A 50 -10.03 8.67 2.04
CA LEU A 50 -10.48 9.69 1.10
C LEU A 50 -10.05 11.09 1.56
N THR A 51 -10.26 11.45 2.84
CA THR A 51 -9.83 12.76 3.35
C THR A 51 -8.32 12.90 3.45
N LEU A 52 -7.59 11.79 3.65
CA LEU A 52 -6.13 11.76 3.80
C LEU A 52 -5.43 12.25 2.52
N LEU A 53 -5.95 11.89 1.35
CA LEU A 53 -5.40 12.33 0.06
C LEU A 53 -5.47 13.86 -0.15
N PHE A 54 -6.40 14.53 0.52
CA PHE A 54 -6.58 15.99 0.43
C PHE A 54 -6.03 16.74 1.65
N ARG A 55 -5.53 16.03 2.67
CA ARG A 55 -4.86 16.69 3.80
C ARG A 55 -3.49 17.18 3.36
N ARG A 56 -3.31 18.49 3.48
CA ARG A 56 -2.05 19.17 3.22
C ARG A 56 -1.10 18.84 4.38
N ASN A 57 -0.01 18.15 4.05
CA ASN A 57 1.04 17.72 4.98
C ASN A 57 2.34 18.43 4.63
#